data_AF-V4IG28-F1
#
_entry.id   AF-V4IG28-F1
#
_cell.length_a   1.000
_cell.length_b   1.000
_cell.length_c   1.000
_cell.angle_alpha   90.00
_cell.angle_beta   90.00
_cell.angle_gamma   90.00
#
_symmetry.space_group_name_H-M   'P 1'
#
loop_
_entity.id
_entity.type
_entity.pdbx_description
1 polymer ?
#
loop_
_entity_poly.entity_id
_entity_poly.type
_entity_poly.pdbx_seq_one_letter_code
_entity_poly.pdbx_strand_id
1 'polypeptide(L)' 'MMTRPFAYWLIWFCVLLVIDIGVPFTLLQNIPTIAGSFTFWLIWGLVAIFSMLVMMSGWREPADGDRAAQQ' A
#
# COMPACT_ATOMS: atom_id res chain seq x y z
N MET A 1 16.20 15.29 5.22
CA MET A 1 14.98 15.89 4.65
C MET A 1 14.14 14.77 4.08
N MET A 2 12.99 14.42 4.69
CA MET A 2 12.03 13.53 4.03
C MET A 2 11.50 14.25 2.80
N THR A 3 11.61 13.62 1.63
CA THR A 3 10.96 14.12 0.43
C THR A 3 9.45 14.10 0.69
N ARG A 4 8.75 15.20 0.41
CA ARG A 4 7.28 15.29 0.53
C ARG A 4 6.54 14.03 0.04
N PRO A 5 6.88 13.41 -1.11
CA PRO A 5 6.25 12.15 -1.56
C PRO A 5 6.43 10.98 -0.58
N PHE A 6 7.60 10.83 0.04
CA PHE A 6 7.85 9.75 1.00
C PHE A 6 6.94 9.86 2.23
N ALA A 7 6.78 11.07 2.77
CA ALA A 7 5.91 11.28 3.94
C ALA A 7 4.44 10.96 3.64
N TYR A 8 3.94 11.29 2.44
CA TYR A 8 2.58 10.92 2.03
C TYR A 8 2.38 9.40 1.96
N TRP A 9 3.34 8.68 1.36
CA TRP A 9 3.27 7.22 1.28
C TRP A 9 3.42 6.56 2.65
N LEU A 10 4.24 7.12 3.54
CA LEU A 10 4.36 6.65 4.91
C LEU A 10 3.05 6.83 5.70
N ILE A 11 2.40 7.98 5.57
CA ILE A 11 1.09 8.23 6.18
C ILE A 11 0.04 7.28 5.62
N TRP A 12 0.02 7.08 4.29
CA TRP A 12 -0.88 6.13 3.64
C TRP A 12 -0.66 4.70 4.16
N PHE A 13 0.59 4.27 4.30
CA PHE A 13 0.94 2.98 4.88
C PHE A 13 0.45 2.85 6.33
N CYS A 14 0.61 3.89 7.16
CA CYS A 14 0.06 3.89 8.51
C CYS A 14 -1.46 3.74 8.52
N VAL A 15 -2.17 4.41 7.61
CA VAL A 15 -3.63 4.26 7.46
C VAL A 15 -3.99 2.81 7.08
N LEU A 16 -3.27 2.22 6.12
CA LEU A 16 -3.48 0.82 5.76
C LEU A 16 -3.28 -0.09 6.97
N LEU A 17 -2.20 0.08 7.72
CA LEU A 17 -1.89 -0.74 8.89
C LEU A 17 -2.94 -0.61 10.01
N VAL A 18 -3.44 0.60 10.25
CA VAL A 18 -4.51 0.83 11.23
C VAL A 18 -5.80 0.15 10.82
N ILE A 19 -6.13 0.11 9.52
CA ILE A 19 -7.34 -0.58 9.02
C ILE A 19 -7.17 -2.10 9.08
N ASP A 20 -5.98 -2.60 8.69
CA ASP A 20 -5.63 -4.01 8.69
C ASP A 20 -5.78 -4.66 10.07
N ILE A 21 -5.50 -3.89 11.13
CA ILE A 21 -5.70 -4.32 12.51
C ILE A 21 -7.09 -3.90 13.01
N GLY A 22 -7.49 -2.65 12.80
CA GLY A 22 -8.73 -2.10 13.36
C GLY A 22 -9.97 -2.87 12.91
N VAL A 23 -10.12 -3.14 11.62
CA VAL A 23 -11.33 -3.76 11.06
C VAL A 23 -11.55 -5.19 11.55
N PRO A 24 -10.57 -6.12 11.51
CA PRO A 24 -10.80 -7.46 12.01
C PRO A 24 -11.07 -7.50 13.52
N PHE A 25 -10.38 -6.67 14.31
CA PHE A 25 -10.47 -6.67 15.77
C PHE A 25 -11.62 -5.80 16.32
N THR A 26 -12.37 -5.07 15.49
CA THR A 26 -13.54 -4.29 15.95
C THR A 26 -14.82 -4.66 15.20
N LEU A 27 -14.78 -4.67 13.87
CA LEU A 27 -15.94 -4.83 13.01
C LEU A 27 -16.27 -6.30 12.77
N LEU A 28 -15.27 -7.12 12.44
CA LEU A 28 -15.48 -8.54 12.13
C LEU A 28 -15.62 -9.39 13.39
N GLN A 29 -15.23 -8.90 14.56
CA GLN A 29 -15.37 -9.64 15.83
C GLN A 29 -16.83 -10.07 16.11
N ASN A 30 -17.81 -9.26 15.68
CA ASN A 30 -19.23 -9.53 15.89
C ASN A 30 -19.91 -10.25 14.72
N ILE A 31 -19.17 -10.58 13.66
CA ILE A 31 -19.70 -11.26 12.47
C ILE A 31 -19.16 -12.69 12.46
N PRO A 32 -19.85 -13.67 13.07
CA PRO A 32 -19.41 -15.06 13.14
C PRO A 32 -19.61 -15.81 11.81
N THR A 33 -19.48 -15.13 10.66
CA THR A 33 -19.62 -15.75 9.34
C THR A 33 -18.29 -15.72 8.60
N ILE A 34 -17.83 -16.90 8.19
CA ILE A 34 -16.62 -17.08 7.38
C ILE A 34 -16.69 -16.24 6.09
N ALA A 35 -17.89 -16.08 5.53
CA ALA A 35 -18.12 -15.29 4.33
C ALA A 35 -17.78 -13.79 4.52
N GLY A 36 -18.19 -13.17 5.64
CA GLY A 36 -17.91 -11.76 5.90
C GLY A 36 -16.41 -11.47 6.04
N SER A 37 -15.71 -12.33 6.78
CA SER A 37 -14.26 -12.23 6.92
C SER A 37 -13.54 -12.46 5.60
N PHE A 38 -13.94 -13.46 4.82
CA PHE A 38 -13.30 -13.76 3.54
C PHE A 38 -13.48 -12.63 2.51
N THR A 39 -14.67 -12.04 2.41
CA THR A 39 -14.93 -10.90 1.52
C THR A 39 -14.11 -9.68 1.93
N PHE A 40 -14.00 -9.39 3.23
CA PHE A 40 -13.13 -8.31 3.71
C PHE A 40 -11.68 -8.53 3.29
N TRP A 41 -11.10 -9.69 3.62
CA TRP A 41 -9.70 -9.98 3.29
C TRP A 41 -9.42 -9.96 1.78
N LEU A 42 -10.37 -10.38 0.96
CA LEU A 42 -10.24 -10.34 -0.49
C LEU A 42 -10.18 -8.89 -1.01
N ILE A 43 -11.16 -8.06 -0.63
CA ILE A 43 -11.20 -6.64 -1.04
C ILE A 43 -9.97 -5.90 -0.48
N TRP A 44 -9.64 -6.15 0.78
CA TRP A 44 -8.53 -5.52 1.47
C TRP A 44 -7.18 -5.86 0.83
N GLY A 45 -6.96 -7.14 0.49
CA GLY A 45 -5.78 -7.58 -0.24
C GLY A 45 -5.63 -6.88 -1.60
N LEU A 46 -6.73 -6.68 -2.34
CA LEU A 46 -6.71 -5.94 -3.60
C LEU A 46 -6.30 -4.47 -3.40
N VAL A 47 -6.81 -3.80 -2.36
CA VAL A 47 -6.45 -2.41 -2.04
C VAL A 47 -4.95 -2.30 -1.69
N ALA A 48 -4.43 -3.23 -0.90
CA ALA A 48 -3.02 -3.26 -0.52
C ALA A 48 -2.11 -3.49 -1.74
N ILE A 49 -2.43 -4.47 -2.59
CA ILE A 49 -1.68 -4.76 -3.82
C ILE A 49 -1.70 -3.54 -4.75
N PHE A 50 -2.88 -2.95 -4.98
CA PHE A 50 -3.02 -1.79 -5.85
C PHE A 50 -2.20 -0.59 -5.34
N SER A 51 -2.22 -0.35 -4.02
CA SER A 51 -1.40 0.69 -3.39
C SER A 51 0.10 0.48 -3.68
N MET A 52 0.58 -0.75 -3.58
CA MET A 52 1.97 -1.11 -3.87
C MET A 52 2.31 -0.89 -5.35
N LEU A 53 1.43 -1.31 -6.27
CA LEU A 53 1.63 -1.10 -7.71
C LEU A 53 1.69 0.39 -8.07
N VAL A 54 0.83 1.22 -7.49
CA VAL A 54 0.86 2.67 -7.71
C VAL A 54 2.14 3.28 -7.16
N MET A 55 2.60 2.85 -5.97
CA MET A 55 3.87 3.32 -5.41
C MET A 55 5.06 2.98 -6.30
N MET A 56 5.09 1.74 -6.84
CA MET A 56 6.16 1.28 -7.73
C MET A 56 6.07 1.88 -9.14
N SER A 57 4.90 2.33 -9.60
CA SER A 57 4.75 2.94 -10.94
C SER A 57 5.56 4.22 -11.14
N GLY A 58 5.88 4.93 -10.04
CA GLY A 58 6.74 6.11 -10.06
C GLY A 58 8.24 5.80 -10.06
N TRP A 59 8.62 4.53 -9.88
CA TRP A 59 10.01 4.09 -9.92
C TRP A 59 10.47 4.03 -11.38
N ARG A 60 11.25 5.03 -11.80
CA ARG A 60 11.96 5.01 -13.07
C ARG A 60 13.44 4.78 -12.80
N GLU A 61 14.00 3.69 -13.32
CA GLU A 61 15.45 3.57 -13.44
C GLU A 61 16.01 4.77 -14.22
N PRO A 62 17.14 5.37 -13.79
CA PRO A 62 17.86 6.33 -14.61
C PRO A 62 18.26 5.65 -15.92
N ALA A 63 17.87 6.21 -17.06
CA ALA A 63 18.25 5.66 -18.34
C ALA A 63 19.78 5.68 -18.48
N ASP A 64 20.36 4.53 -18.85
CA ASP A 64 21.79 4.28 -18.93
C ASP A 64 22.55 5.26 -19.86
N GLY A 65 21.83 6.05 -20.66
CA GLY A 65 22.35 7.07 -21.57
C GLY A 65 23.00 8.29 -20.90
N ASP A 66 22.68 8.58 -19.64
CA ASP A 66 23.28 9.73 -18.92
C ASP A 66 24.76 9.50 -18.55
N ARG A 67 25.24 8.24 -18.61
CA ARG A 67 26.66 7.89 -18.39
C ARG A 67 27.54 8.10 -19.61
N ALA A 68 26.96 8.04 -20.81
CA ALA A 68 27.70 8.19 -22.07
C ALA A 68 27.92 9.65 -22.49
N ALA A 69 27.14 10.59 -21.94
CA ALA A 69 27.28 12.03 -22.19
C ALA A 69 28.25 12.74 -21.22
N GLN A 70 28.79 12.03 -20.23
CA GLN A 70 29.73 12.55 -19.22
C GLN A 70 31.18 12.08 -19.45
N GLN A 71 31.45 11.28 -20.49
CA GLN A 71 32.78 10.90 -20.97
C GLN A 71 33.12 11.69 -22.23
#